data_AF-X1CKI2-F1
#
_entry.id   AF-X1CKI2-F1
#
_cell.length_a   1.000
_cell.length_b   1.000
_cell.length_c   1.000
_cell.angle_alpha   90.00
_cell.angle_beta   90.00
_cell.angle_gamma   90.00
#
_symmetry.space_group_name_H-M   'P 1'
#
loop_
_entity.id
_entity.type
_entity.pdbx_description
1 polymer ?
#
loop_
_entity_poly.entity_id
_entity_poly.type
_entity_poly.pdbx_seq_one_letter_code
_entity_poly.pdbx_strand_id
1 'polypeptide(L)'
;ETRNLVKVASVIGRDFFYRILAEVVGPIENLEGRLSYLKEIQLIRERERIGEKEYLFKHALAQEAAYGSILPLKRKELHLKVAQSIEKVFSERLHDFYGMLAYHYSMGENLEMTEEYLIKAGEEALRSSASNEALHYYQEALNLYLNKHGDKADPEKIAMLNKNIALALYNRGQYVEGVKYFDKALNHYWGKLPRFAISTFFKFSAAFLHLLISLYFPSMKFRKTPTQRDYEIIDLYWKKIKAVSIIDPKRFFLEYLYIFKRVIDFNLKDFELGLEIFTGASALFSFSGVSFRLSRKI
;
A
#
# COMPACT_ATOMS: atom_id res chain seq x y z
N GLU A 1 -25.45 11.79 32.96
CA GLU A 1 -24.41 10.83 32.53
C GLU A 1 -24.74 10.07 31.22
N THR A 2 -25.99 9.64 30.98
CA THR A 2 -26.39 9.02 29.68
C THR A 2 -26.10 9.90 28.46
N ARG A 3 -26.26 11.23 28.58
CA ARG A 3 -25.82 12.17 27.52
C ARG A 3 -24.33 12.08 27.22
N ASN A 4 -23.49 11.87 28.24
CA ASN A 4 -22.05 11.72 28.05
C ASN A 4 -21.74 10.39 27.34
N LEU A 5 -22.46 9.32 27.68
CA LEU A 5 -22.34 8.02 27.00
C LEU A 5 -22.63 8.15 25.50
N VAL A 6 -23.70 8.87 25.12
CA VAL A 6 -24.04 9.13 23.71
C VAL A 6 -22.95 9.92 23.00
N LYS A 7 -22.34 10.92 23.65
CA LYS A 7 -21.21 11.69 23.10
C LYS A 7 -19.97 10.82 22.88
N VAL A 8 -19.64 9.94 23.83
CA VAL A 8 -18.51 9.01 23.66
C VAL A 8 -18.79 8.03 22.51
N ALA A 9 -19.98 7.42 22.49
CA ALA A 9 -20.40 6.54 21.41
C ALA A 9 -20.33 7.24 20.05
N SER A 10 -20.73 8.51 19.97
CA SER A 10 -20.66 9.26 18.72
C SER A 10 -19.23 9.53 18.25
N VAL A 11 -18.24 9.52 19.14
CA VAL A 11 -16.82 9.63 18.74
C VAL A 11 -16.28 8.29 18.23
N ILE A 12 -16.72 7.15 18.78
CA ILE A 12 -16.31 5.82 18.31
C ILE A 12 -16.79 5.60 16.87
N GLY A 13 -18.04 5.95 16.59
CA GLY A 13 -18.59 5.87 15.24
C GLY A 13 -20.10 5.71 15.22
N ARG A 14 -20.66 5.64 14.01
CA ARG A 14 -22.08 5.31 13.83
C ARG A 14 -22.37 3.88 14.31
N ASP A 15 -21.43 2.99 14.07
CA ASP A 15 -21.40 1.61 14.54
C ASP A 15 -20.25 1.47 15.54
N PHE A 16 -20.48 0.84 16.69
CA PHE A 16 -19.47 0.71 17.73
C PHE A 16 -19.63 -0.58 18.55
N PHE A 17 -18.50 -1.22 18.86
CA PHE A 17 -18.48 -2.40 19.71
C PHE A 17 -18.69 -2.03 21.18
N TYR A 18 -19.46 -2.85 21.90
CA TYR A 18 -19.70 -2.69 23.33
C TYR A 18 -18.39 -2.62 24.12
N ARG A 19 -17.45 -3.53 23.82
CA ARG A 19 -16.17 -3.62 24.55
C ARG A 19 -15.34 -2.34 24.41
N ILE A 20 -15.35 -1.70 23.23
CA ILE A 20 -14.68 -0.41 23.02
C ILE A 20 -15.38 0.69 23.81
N LEU A 21 -16.72 0.77 23.75
CA LEU A 21 -17.46 1.75 24.53
C LEU A 21 -17.19 1.61 26.03
N ALA A 22 -17.24 0.38 26.56
CA ALA A 22 -16.99 0.06 27.96
C ALA A 22 -15.58 0.47 28.40
N GLU A 23 -14.55 0.17 27.59
CA GLU A 23 -13.16 0.57 27.88
C GLU A 23 -13.00 2.10 27.86
N VAL A 24 -13.60 2.79 26.89
CA VAL A 24 -13.47 4.26 26.76
C VAL A 24 -14.19 4.99 27.89
N VAL A 25 -15.37 4.54 28.32
CA VAL A 25 -16.10 5.20 29.43
C VAL A 25 -15.53 4.85 30.79
N GLY A 26 -14.86 3.70 30.92
CA GLY A 26 -14.38 3.18 32.19
C GLY A 26 -15.53 2.69 33.10
N PRO A 27 -15.26 2.43 34.38
CA PRO A 27 -16.29 1.97 35.31
C PRO A 27 -17.34 3.06 35.50
N ILE A 28 -18.54 2.83 34.96
CA ILE A 28 -19.71 3.69 35.19
C ILE A 28 -20.87 2.84 35.73
N GLU A 29 -21.69 3.45 36.58
CA GLU A 29 -22.88 2.77 37.11
C GLU A 29 -23.89 2.44 36.01
N ASN A 30 -24.34 1.19 35.98
CA ASN A 30 -25.43 0.70 35.15
C ASN A 30 -25.28 1.02 33.64
N LEU A 31 -24.09 0.76 33.05
CA LEU A 31 -23.86 0.92 31.61
C LEU A 31 -24.92 0.18 30.77
N GLU A 32 -25.27 -1.05 31.15
CA GLU A 32 -26.26 -1.85 30.42
C GLU A 32 -27.68 -1.27 30.49
N GLY A 33 -28.11 -0.79 31.66
CA GLY A 33 -29.41 -0.13 31.80
C GLY A 33 -29.47 1.17 30.98
N ARG A 34 -28.37 1.91 30.87
CA ARG A 34 -28.28 3.10 30.01
C ARG A 34 -28.37 2.74 28.54
N LEU A 35 -27.67 1.71 28.09
CA LEU A 35 -27.77 1.21 26.71
C LEU A 35 -29.18 0.69 26.42
N SER A 36 -29.83 0.04 27.39
CA SER A 36 -31.22 -0.42 27.28
C SER A 36 -32.19 0.74 27.12
N TYR A 37 -32.05 1.79 27.93
CA TYR A 37 -32.82 3.03 27.76
C TYR A 37 -32.60 3.66 26.37
N LEU A 38 -31.36 3.72 25.88
CA LEU A 38 -31.08 4.25 24.53
C LEU A 38 -31.70 3.41 23.40
N LYS A 39 -31.87 2.10 23.61
CA LYS A 39 -32.61 1.21 22.70
C LYS A 39 -34.10 1.48 22.76
N GLU A 40 -34.67 1.63 23.96
CA GLU A 40 -36.10 1.89 24.17
C GLU A 40 -36.55 3.17 23.45
N ILE A 41 -35.80 4.26 23.62
CA ILE A 41 -36.05 5.54 22.92
C ILE A 41 -35.64 5.52 21.44
N GLN A 42 -35.28 4.34 20.89
CA GLN A 42 -34.92 4.11 19.49
C GLN A 42 -33.71 4.93 19.00
N LEU A 43 -32.83 5.39 19.89
CA LEU A 43 -31.62 6.12 19.48
C LEU A 43 -30.58 5.17 18.89
N ILE A 44 -30.43 3.99 19.50
CA ILE A 44 -29.51 2.96 19.06
C ILE A 44 -30.24 1.63 18.80
N ARG A 45 -29.60 0.76 18.04
CA ARG A 45 -29.99 -0.64 17.84
C ARG A 45 -28.82 -1.53 18.20
N GLU A 46 -29.11 -2.66 18.84
CA GLU A 46 -28.13 -3.71 19.12
C GLU A 46 -28.11 -4.73 17.98
N ARG A 47 -26.91 -5.21 17.64
CA ARG A 47 -26.67 -6.30 16.70
C ARG A 47 -25.46 -7.10 17.15
N GLU A 48 -25.30 -8.27 16.56
CA GLU A 48 -24.11 -9.09 16.74
C GLU A 48 -23.34 -9.11 15.42
N ARG A 49 -22.01 -8.91 15.49
CA ARG A 49 -21.13 -8.93 14.32
C ARG A 49 -19.84 -9.63 14.70
N ILE A 50 -19.53 -10.73 14.00
CA ILE A 50 -18.29 -11.51 14.20
C ILE A 50 -18.16 -11.94 15.68
N GLY A 51 -19.27 -12.42 16.27
CA GLY A 51 -19.33 -12.85 17.68
C GLY A 51 -19.17 -11.72 18.71
N GLU A 52 -19.18 -10.46 18.28
CA GLU A 52 -19.05 -9.30 19.16
C GLU A 52 -20.37 -8.52 19.24
N LYS A 53 -20.68 -8.05 20.46
CA LYS A 53 -21.83 -7.18 20.72
C LYS A 53 -21.57 -5.79 20.17
N GLU A 54 -22.39 -5.35 19.22
CA GLU A 54 -22.26 -4.09 18.52
C GLU A 54 -23.55 -3.26 18.63
N TYR A 55 -23.38 -1.95 18.67
CA TYR A 55 -24.48 -1.00 18.65
C TYR A 55 -24.35 -0.07 17.45
N LEU A 56 -25.50 0.35 16.92
CA LEU A 56 -25.61 1.24 15.78
C LEU A 56 -26.52 2.41 16.15
N PHE A 57 -26.12 3.64 15.86
CA PHE A 57 -27.03 4.78 15.83
C PHE A 57 -28.07 4.62 14.72
N LYS A 58 -29.37 4.62 15.07
CA LYS A 58 -30.44 4.47 14.08
C LYS A 58 -30.44 5.58 13.04
N HIS A 59 -30.08 6.80 13.45
CA HIS A 59 -30.06 7.98 12.60
C HIS A 59 -28.66 8.61 12.60
N ALA A 60 -28.07 8.79 11.41
CA ALA A 60 -26.77 9.43 11.25
C ALA A 60 -26.77 10.86 11.85
N LEU A 61 -27.82 11.64 11.58
CA LEU A 61 -27.97 12.99 12.14
C LEU A 61 -27.94 13.04 13.67
N ALA A 62 -28.41 11.99 14.36
CA ALA A 62 -28.35 11.94 15.82
C ALA A 62 -26.93 11.73 16.32
N GLN A 63 -26.15 10.89 15.64
CA GLN A 63 -24.71 10.72 15.91
C GLN A 63 -23.96 12.02 15.61
N GLU A 64 -24.23 12.67 14.48
CA GLU A 64 -23.60 13.93 14.10
C GLU A 64 -23.93 15.07 15.08
N ALA A 65 -25.18 15.18 15.53
CA ALA A 65 -25.59 16.16 16.53
C ALA A 65 -24.89 15.91 17.89
N ALA A 66 -24.82 14.64 18.31
CA ALA A 66 -24.11 14.27 19.53
C ALA A 66 -22.60 14.59 19.43
N TYR A 67 -21.96 14.21 18.33
CA TYR A 67 -20.55 14.48 18.06
C TYR A 67 -20.28 15.99 17.99
N GLY A 68 -21.14 16.72 17.26
CA GLY A 68 -21.15 18.18 17.10
C GLY A 68 -21.29 18.95 18.41
N SER A 69 -21.89 18.34 19.44
CA SER A 69 -22.05 18.95 20.76
C SER A 69 -20.83 18.83 21.69
N ILE A 70 -19.75 18.20 21.23
CA ILE A 70 -18.51 18.01 22.01
C ILE A 70 -17.55 19.15 21.68
N LEU A 71 -16.87 19.72 22.68
CA LEU A 71 -15.84 20.73 22.45
C LEU A 71 -14.68 20.16 21.62
N PRO A 72 -14.07 20.92 20.68
CA PRO A 72 -13.02 20.42 19.80
C PRO A 72 -11.85 19.73 20.53
N LEU A 73 -11.33 20.34 21.60
CA LEU A 73 -10.25 19.75 22.41
C LEU A 73 -10.67 18.41 23.01
N LYS A 74 -11.91 18.31 23.52
CA LYS A 74 -12.42 17.07 24.09
C LYS A 74 -12.65 15.98 23.05
N ARG A 75 -12.98 16.35 21.81
CA ARG A 75 -13.07 15.37 20.70
C ARG A 75 -11.70 14.75 20.44
N LYS A 76 -10.64 15.56 20.34
CA LYS A 76 -9.27 15.06 20.14
C LYS A 76 -8.88 14.04 21.22
N GLU A 77 -9.08 14.41 22.49
CA GLU A 77 -8.83 13.50 23.63
C GLU A 77 -9.64 12.19 23.52
N LEU A 78 -10.92 12.28 23.17
CA LEU A 78 -11.77 11.11 23.01
C LEU A 78 -11.32 10.23 21.85
N HIS A 79 -10.93 10.80 20.71
CA HIS A 79 -10.40 10.04 19.58
C HIS A 79 -9.14 9.27 19.97
N LEU A 80 -8.19 9.91 20.67
CA LEU A 80 -7.00 9.22 21.18
C LEU A 80 -7.36 8.09 22.14
N LYS A 81 -8.30 8.34 23.06
CA LYS A 81 -8.76 7.31 24.00
C LYS A 81 -9.44 6.13 23.30
N VAL A 82 -10.22 6.40 22.24
CA VAL A 82 -10.85 5.36 21.41
C VAL A 82 -9.77 4.51 20.73
N ALA A 83 -8.76 5.14 20.11
CA ALA A 83 -7.67 4.41 19.45
C ALA A 83 -6.94 3.47 20.43
N GLN A 84 -6.54 3.99 21.59
CA GLN A 84 -5.91 3.20 22.66
C GLN A 84 -6.79 2.06 23.18
N SER A 85 -8.11 2.29 23.24
CA SER A 85 -9.07 1.26 23.63
C SER A 85 -9.18 0.15 22.60
N ILE A 86 -9.11 0.48 21.31
CA ILE A 86 -9.07 -0.51 20.22
C ILE A 86 -7.80 -1.36 20.31
N GLU A 87 -6.63 -0.74 20.50
CA GLU A 87 -5.36 -1.45 20.68
C GLU A 87 -5.41 -2.44 21.85
N LYS A 88 -6.01 -2.03 22.98
CA LYS A 88 -6.12 -2.86 24.18
C LYS A 88 -7.13 -3.99 24.02
N VAL A 89 -8.33 -3.70 23.51
CA VAL A 89 -9.45 -4.66 23.46
C VAL A 89 -9.28 -5.70 22.37
N PHE A 90 -8.69 -5.31 21.24
CA PHE A 90 -8.53 -6.16 20.06
C PHE A 90 -7.05 -6.41 19.70
N SER A 91 -6.17 -6.46 20.71
CA SER A 91 -4.73 -6.66 20.53
C SER A 91 -4.38 -7.87 19.65
N GLU A 92 -5.10 -8.98 19.81
CA GLU A 92 -4.87 -10.23 19.06
C GLU A 92 -5.33 -10.18 17.60
N ARG A 93 -6.22 -9.25 17.24
CA ARG A 93 -6.76 -9.08 15.88
C ARG A 93 -6.71 -7.64 15.40
N LEU A 94 -5.65 -6.93 15.79
CA LEU A 94 -5.54 -5.49 15.56
C LEU A 94 -5.56 -5.10 14.07
N HIS A 95 -5.17 -6.03 13.18
CA HIS A 95 -5.18 -5.85 11.74
C HIS A 95 -6.56 -5.53 11.16
N ASP A 96 -7.63 -6.06 11.76
CA ASP A 96 -9.02 -5.75 11.39
C ASP A 96 -9.38 -4.26 11.62
N PHE A 97 -8.58 -3.55 12.43
CA PHE A 97 -8.88 -2.21 12.90
C PHE A 97 -7.87 -1.15 12.44
N TYR A 98 -6.85 -1.49 11.64
CA TYR A 98 -5.81 -0.53 11.25
C TYR A 98 -6.36 0.75 10.60
N GLY A 99 -7.35 0.63 9.72
CA GLY A 99 -7.99 1.81 9.12
C GLY A 99 -8.73 2.69 10.14
N MET A 100 -9.39 2.06 11.13
CA MET A 100 -10.07 2.78 12.22
C MET A 100 -9.07 3.46 13.16
N LEU A 101 -7.95 2.80 13.47
CA LEU A 101 -6.86 3.37 14.27
C LEU A 101 -6.24 4.58 13.56
N ALA A 102 -5.93 4.47 12.27
CA ALA A 102 -5.43 5.58 11.46
C ALA A 102 -6.39 6.78 11.54
N TYR A 103 -7.69 6.56 11.38
CA TYR A 103 -8.71 7.60 11.52
C TYR A 103 -8.72 8.25 12.91
N HIS A 104 -8.79 7.46 13.99
CA HIS A 104 -8.85 8.04 15.34
C HIS A 104 -7.56 8.74 15.74
N TYR A 105 -6.38 8.22 15.40
CA TYR A 105 -5.13 8.95 15.66
C TYR A 105 -5.04 10.24 14.85
N SER A 106 -5.53 10.25 13.60
CA SER A 106 -5.57 11.46 12.77
C SER A 106 -6.47 12.52 13.40
N MET A 107 -7.68 12.13 13.82
CA MET A 107 -8.64 13.03 14.49
C MET A 107 -8.15 13.49 15.87
N GLY A 108 -7.28 12.71 16.51
CA GLY A 108 -6.56 13.05 17.73
C GLY A 108 -5.26 13.84 17.51
N GLU A 109 -4.91 14.15 16.26
CA GLU A 109 -3.66 14.84 15.85
C GLU A 109 -2.36 14.13 16.27
N ASN A 110 -2.40 12.83 16.54
CA ASN A 110 -1.19 12.03 16.71
C ASN A 110 -0.71 11.55 15.32
N LEU A 111 0.02 12.41 14.63
CA LEU A 111 0.46 12.17 13.25
C LEU A 111 1.41 10.98 13.10
N GLU A 112 2.20 10.67 14.14
CA GLU A 112 3.12 9.53 14.13
C GLU A 112 2.37 8.21 14.09
N MET A 113 1.42 8.01 15.00
CA MET A 113 0.57 6.82 15.00
C MET A 113 -0.36 6.77 13.79
N THR A 114 -0.80 7.95 13.30
CA THR A 114 -1.60 8.03 12.06
C THR A 114 -0.83 7.43 10.89
N GLU A 115 0.41 7.88 10.68
CA GLU A 115 1.27 7.37 9.60
C GLU A 115 1.52 5.86 9.73
N GLU A 116 1.84 5.40 10.94
CA GLU A 116 2.08 3.98 11.22
C GLU A 116 0.86 3.13 10.85
N TYR A 117 -0.33 3.51 11.31
CA TYR A 117 -1.54 2.75 11.03
C TYR A 117 -2.04 2.89 9.60
N LEU A 118 -1.79 4.00 8.91
CA LEU A 118 -2.04 4.11 7.47
C LEU A 118 -1.19 3.11 6.67
N ILE A 119 0.09 2.95 7.02
CA ILE A 119 0.98 1.99 6.34
C ILE A 119 0.49 0.55 6.59
N LYS A 120 0.15 0.21 7.84
CA LYS A 120 -0.37 -1.12 8.18
C LYS A 120 -1.73 -1.39 7.54
N ALA A 121 -2.63 -0.41 7.51
CA ALA A 121 -3.92 -0.52 6.84
C ALA A 121 -3.77 -0.71 5.34
N GLY A 122 -2.84 0.02 4.71
CA GLY A 122 -2.52 -0.16 3.30
C GLY A 122 -1.97 -1.55 2.98
N GLU A 123 -1.17 -2.13 3.88
CA GLU A 123 -0.62 -3.47 3.71
C GLU A 123 -1.72 -4.52 3.79
N GLU A 124 -2.58 -4.44 4.80
CA GLU A 124 -3.71 -5.35 4.96
C GLU A 124 -4.71 -5.22 3.81
N ALA A 125 -4.95 -4.00 3.32
CA ALA A 125 -5.79 -3.75 2.16
C ALA A 125 -5.20 -4.36 0.88
N LEU A 126 -3.88 -4.29 0.66
CA LEU A 126 -3.26 -4.98 -0.47
C LEU A 126 -3.37 -6.51 -0.34
N ARG A 127 -3.14 -7.06 0.86
CA ARG A 127 -3.25 -8.51 1.12
C ARG A 127 -4.66 -9.04 0.85
N SER A 128 -5.68 -8.27 1.23
CA SER A 128 -7.10 -8.58 1.00
C SER A 128 -7.63 -8.17 -0.37
N SER A 129 -6.76 -7.71 -1.29
CA SER A 129 -7.11 -7.23 -2.63
C SER A 129 -7.99 -5.96 -2.68
N ALA A 130 -8.16 -5.27 -1.55
CA ALA A 130 -8.84 -3.97 -1.41
C ALA A 130 -7.94 -2.82 -1.93
N SER A 131 -7.71 -2.80 -3.25
CA SER A 131 -6.70 -1.92 -3.86
C SER A 131 -7.09 -0.43 -3.85
N ASN A 132 -8.38 -0.09 -3.71
CA ASN A 132 -8.81 1.31 -3.59
C ASN A 132 -8.42 1.88 -2.23
N GLU A 133 -8.70 1.11 -1.18
CA GLU A 133 -8.39 1.41 0.21
C GLU A 133 -6.88 1.48 0.40
N ALA A 134 -6.14 0.51 -0.13
CA ALA A 134 -4.68 0.53 -0.11
C ALA A 134 -4.11 1.79 -0.75
N LEU A 135 -4.61 2.17 -1.93
CA LEU A 135 -4.16 3.38 -2.60
C LEU A 135 -4.39 4.62 -1.74
N HIS A 136 -5.58 4.75 -1.18
CA HIS A 136 -5.93 5.86 -0.31
C HIS A 136 -4.99 5.95 0.89
N TYR A 137 -4.82 4.85 1.63
CA TYR A 137 -3.98 4.83 2.83
C TYR A 137 -2.51 5.16 2.52
N TYR A 138 -1.93 4.60 1.46
CA TYR A 138 -0.54 4.90 1.11
C TYR A 138 -0.34 6.31 0.57
N GLN A 139 -1.32 6.88 -0.14
CA GLN A 139 -1.26 8.28 -0.58
C GLN A 139 -1.30 9.24 0.61
N GLU A 140 -2.18 8.99 1.58
CA GLU A 140 -2.24 9.78 2.81
C GLU A 140 -0.95 9.65 3.64
N ALA A 141 -0.43 8.43 3.81
CA ALA A 141 0.83 8.20 4.51
C ALA A 141 1.99 8.95 3.84
N LEU A 142 2.08 8.91 2.50
CA LEU A 142 3.12 9.64 1.75
C LEU A 142 3.00 11.15 1.93
N ASN A 143 1.78 11.69 1.86
CA ASN A 143 1.55 13.12 2.06
C ASN A 143 1.93 13.56 3.48
N LEU A 144 1.51 12.81 4.50
CA LEU A 144 1.85 13.09 5.90
C LEU A 144 3.37 13.04 6.12
N TYR A 145 4.02 11.99 5.62
CA TYR A 145 5.47 11.82 5.75
C TYR A 145 6.26 12.96 5.10
N LEU A 146 5.90 13.34 3.88
CA LEU A 146 6.55 14.45 3.16
C LEU A 146 6.33 15.79 3.86
N ASN A 147 5.11 16.06 4.36
CA ASN A 147 4.82 17.29 5.10
C ASN A 147 5.62 17.39 6.40
N LYS A 148 5.84 16.28 7.10
CA LYS A 148 6.60 16.24 8.36
C LYS A 148 8.10 16.42 8.15
N HIS A 149 8.66 15.81 7.10
CA HIS A 149 10.11 15.70 6.93
C HIS A 149 10.71 16.63 5.87
N GLY A 150 9.93 17.08 4.88
CA GLY A 150 10.41 17.92 3.78
C GLY A 150 11.69 17.37 3.14
N ASP A 151 12.72 18.20 3.04
CA ASP A 151 14.02 17.84 2.45
C ASP A 151 14.81 16.78 3.24
N LYS A 152 14.43 16.52 4.50
CA LYS A 152 15.07 15.51 5.37
C LYS A 152 14.39 14.15 5.33
N ALA A 153 13.41 13.97 4.44
CA ALA A 153 12.69 12.71 4.31
C ALA A 153 13.62 11.58 3.85
N ASP A 154 13.48 10.41 4.47
CA ASP A 154 14.25 9.21 4.11
C ASP A 154 13.84 8.74 2.71
N PRO A 155 14.77 8.72 1.73
CA PRO A 155 14.49 8.25 0.39
C PRO A 155 13.99 6.80 0.34
N GLU A 156 14.42 5.95 1.27
CA GLU A 156 13.99 4.54 1.34
C GLU A 156 12.50 4.44 1.67
N LYS A 157 12.02 5.20 2.68
CA LYS A 157 10.60 5.22 3.05
C LYS A 157 9.73 5.82 1.94
N ILE A 158 10.21 6.87 1.27
CA ILE A 158 9.53 7.42 0.08
C ILE A 158 9.43 6.36 -1.02
N ALA A 159 10.52 5.65 -1.32
CA ALA A 159 10.53 4.60 -2.34
C ALA A 159 9.56 3.47 -2.00
N MET A 160 9.49 3.06 -0.73
CA MET A 160 8.55 2.04 -0.24
C MET A 160 7.09 2.49 -0.42
N LEU A 161 6.74 3.72 -0.04
CA LEU A 161 5.37 4.24 -0.22
C LEU A 161 5.00 4.36 -1.70
N ASN A 162 5.91 4.86 -2.54
CA ASN A 162 5.70 4.91 -3.99
C ASN A 162 5.56 3.50 -4.60
N LYS A 163 6.32 2.51 -4.10
CA LYS A 163 6.20 1.11 -4.51
C LYS A 163 4.77 0.61 -4.27
N ASN A 164 4.26 0.79 -3.06
CA ASN A 164 2.96 0.26 -2.68
C ASN A 164 1.80 0.99 -3.38
N ILE A 165 1.93 2.31 -3.60
CA ILE A 165 1.00 3.07 -4.46
C ILE A 165 1.01 2.52 -5.89
N ALA A 166 2.19 2.25 -6.46
CA ALA A 166 2.30 1.69 -7.81
C ALA A 166 1.64 0.31 -7.92
N LEU A 167 1.80 -0.54 -6.91
CA LEU A 167 1.17 -1.86 -6.85
C LEU A 167 -0.37 -1.76 -6.74
N ALA A 168 -0.88 -0.85 -5.90
CA ALA A 168 -2.32 -0.62 -5.79
C ALA A 168 -2.92 -0.14 -7.12
N LEU A 169 -2.26 0.80 -7.81
CA LEU A 169 -2.67 1.28 -9.14
C LEU A 169 -2.58 0.18 -10.20
N TYR A 170 -1.52 -0.63 -10.16
CA TYR A 170 -1.34 -1.77 -11.06
C TYR A 170 -2.47 -2.79 -10.92
N ASN A 171 -2.83 -3.17 -9.70
CA ASN A 171 -3.92 -4.12 -9.43
C ASN A 171 -5.29 -3.60 -9.89
N ARG A 172 -5.47 -2.28 -9.94
CA ARG A 172 -6.67 -1.62 -10.47
C ARG A 172 -6.67 -1.46 -12.00
N GLY A 173 -5.58 -1.83 -12.68
CA GLY A 173 -5.41 -1.60 -14.12
C GLY A 173 -5.11 -0.14 -14.49
N GLN A 174 -4.82 0.74 -13.51
CA GLN A 174 -4.52 2.16 -13.73
C GLN A 174 -3.05 2.36 -14.13
N TYR A 175 -2.65 1.75 -15.24
CA TYR A 175 -1.25 1.61 -15.64
C TYR A 175 -0.55 2.94 -15.92
N VAL A 176 -1.23 3.91 -16.55
CA VAL A 176 -0.63 5.23 -16.88
C VAL A 176 -0.16 5.96 -15.63
N GLU A 177 -0.94 5.91 -14.55
CA GLU A 177 -0.57 6.51 -13.29
C GLU A 177 0.40 5.62 -12.51
N GLY A 178 0.16 4.32 -12.47
CA GLY A 178 1.01 3.33 -11.79
C GLY A 178 2.46 3.40 -12.24
N VAL A 179 2.72 3.55 -13.55
CA VAL A 179 4.08 3.66 -14.09
C VAL A 179 4.85 4.87 -13.54
N LYS A 180 4.18 5.99 -13.24
CA LYS A 180 4.83 7.16 -12.61
C LYS A 180 5.34 6.82 -11.21
N TYR A 181 4.58 6.05 -10.44
CA TYR A 181 4.95 5.63 -9.10
C TYR A 181 6.01 4.51 -9.13
N PHE A 182 5.93 3.57 -10.09
CA PHE A 182 7.00 2.62 -10.35
C PHE A 182 8.32 3.33 -10.66
N ASP A 183 8.30 4.37 -11.51
CA ASP A 183 9.49 5.17 -11.82
C ASP A 183 10.08 5.80 -10.55
N LYS A 184 9.26 6.41 -9.69
CA LYS A 184 9.71 7.01 -8.44
C LYS A 184 10.40 5.98 -7.52
N ALA A 185 9.78 4.81 -7.33
CA ALA A 185 10.34 3.75 -6.48
C ALA A 185 11.62 3.14 -7.08
N LEU A 186 11.60 2.77 -8.38
CA LEU A 186 12.73 2.11 -9.04
C LEU A 186 13.92 3.05 -9.27
N ASN A 187 13.72 4.36 -9.34
CA ASN A 187 14.84 5.30 -9.37
C ASN A 187 15.72 5.18 -8.11
N HIS A 188 15.15 4.78 -6.97
CA HIS A 188 15.88 4.50 -5.74
C HIS A 188 16.44 3.07 -5.71
N TYR A 189 15.62 2.06 -6.04
CA TYR A 189 16.02 0.64 -5.95
C TYR A 189 16.92 0.12 -7.08
N TRP A 190 16.81 0.70 -8.28
CA TRP A 190 17.53 0.28 -9.48
C TRP A 190 18.44 1.39 -10.04
N GLY A 191 18.19 2.64 -9.66
CA GLY A 191 18.84 3.81 -10.21
C GLY A 191 18.04 4.44 -11.36
N LYS A 192 18.38 5.70 -11.69
CA LYS A 192 17.61 6.50 -12.64
C LYS A 192 17.61 5.92 -14.05
N LEU A 193 16.41 5.71 -14.59
CA LEU A 193 16.24 5.47 -16.02
C LEU A 193 16.63 6.72 -16.82
N PRO A 194 17.32 6.55 -17.96
CA PRO A 194 17.76 7.69 -18.78
C PRO A 194 16.55 8.48 -19.29
N ARG A 195 16.56 9.80 -19.08
CA ARG A 195 15.49 10.71 -19.54
C ARG A 195 15.80 11.37 -20.88
N PHE A 196 17.07 11.41 -21.30
CA PHE A 196 17.53 12.09 -22.51
C PHE A 196 17.95 11.10 -23.59
N ALA A 197 17.63 11.40 -24.85
CA ALA A 197 17.84 10.51 -26.01
C ALA A 197 19.28 9.95 -26.10
N ILE A 198 20.29 10.78 -25.88
CA ILE A 198 21.70 10.36 -25.93
C ILE A 198 22.03 9.36 -24.82
N SER A 199 21.63 9.65 -23.58
CA SER A 199 21.84 8.74 -22.44
C SER A 199 21.09 7.41 -22.59
N THR A 200 19.91 7.46 -23.23
CA THR A 200 19.12 6.28 -23.56
C THR A 200 19.85 5.42 -24.60
N PHE A 201 20.41 6.02 -25.64
CA PHE A 201 21.17 5.31 -26.68
C PHE A 201 22.39 4.55 -26.11
N PHE A 202 23.19 5.18 -25.26
CA PHE A 202 24.36 4.50 -24.66
C PHE A 202 23.96 3.37 -23.71
N LYS A 203 22.96 3.59 -22.83
CA LYS A 203 22.48 2.55 -21.92
C LYS A 203 21.84 1.38 -22.68
N PHE A 204 21.12 1.68 -23.77
CA PHE A 204 20.55 0.67 -24.67
C PHE A 204 21.64 -0.13 -25.37
N SER A 205 22.64 0.52 -25.96
CA SER A 205 23.76 -0.14 -26.64
C SER A 205 24.53 -1.05 -25.70
N ALA A 206 24.77 -0.59 -24.47
CA ALA A 206 25.41 -1.41 -23.43
C ALA A 206 24.54 -2.63 -23.03
N ALA A 207 23.23 -2.44 -22.86
CA ALA A 207 22.31 -3.53 -22.52
C ALA A 207 22.23 -4.58 -23.65
N PHE A 208 22.19 -4.12 -24.90
CA PHE A 208 22.20 -4.99 -26.07
C PHE A 208 23.53 -5.76 -26.20
N LEU A 209 24.67 -5.10 -25.97
CA LEU A 209 25.97 -5.78 -25.92
C LEU A 209 26.02 -6.86 -24.83
N HIS A 210 25.46 -6.56 -23.65
CA HIS A 210 25.36 -7.52 -22.56
C HIS A 210 24.52 -8.76 -22.92
N LEU A 211 23.41 -8.56 -23.63
CA LEU A 211 22.61 -9.66 -24.18
C LEU A 211 23.41 -10.48 -25.20
N LEU A 212 24.12 -9.84 -26.12
CA LEU A 212 24.97 -10.57 -27.07
C LEU A 212 26.05 -11.38 -26.35
N ILE A 213 26.69 -10.81 -25.34
CA ILE A 213 27.68 -11.54 -24.53
C ILE A 213 27.02 -12.75 -23.84
N SER A 214 25.82 -12.60 -23.26
CA SER A 214 25.15 -13.75 -22.62
C SER A 214 24.78 -14.87 -23.59
N LEU A 215 24.48 -14.53 -24.86
CA LEU A 215 24.11 -15.51 -25.88
C LEU A 215 25.31 -16.19 -26.56
N TYR A 216 26.44 -15.49 -26.71
CA TYR A 216 27.61 -16.02 -27.42
C TYR A 216 28.72 -16.50 -26.48
N PHE A 217 28.77 -15.98 -25.25
CA PHE A 217 29.76 -16.32 -24.24
C PHE A 217 29.07 -16.57 -22.88
N PRO A 218 28.16 -17.57 -22.79
CA PRO A 218 27.35 -17.81 -21.59
C PRO A 218 28.19 -18.12 -20.36
N SER A 219 29.41 -18.65 -20.54
CA SER A 219 30.35 -18.90 -19.44
C SER A 219 30.66 -17.63 -18.64
N MET A 220 30.58 -16.43 -19.22
CA MET A 220 30.82 -15.14 -18.54
C MET A 220 29.61 -14.61 -17.76
N LYS A 221 28.44 -15.23 -17.89
CA LYS A 221 27.14 -14.77 -17.35
C LYS A 221 26.46 -15.87 -16.55
N PHE A 222 25.32 -15.53 -15.93
CA PHE A 222 24.47 -16.43 -15.15
C PHE A 222 25.15 -17.11 -13.95
N ARG A 223 25.97 -16.37 -13.21
CA ARG A 223 26.84 -16.93 -12.15
C ARG A 223 26.36 -16.65 -10.73
N LYS A 224 25.57 -15.61 -10.51
CA LYS A 224 25.15 -15.17 -9.17
C LYS A 224 23.86 -15.87 -8.74
N THR A 225 23.69 -16.13 -7.46
CA THR A 225 22.38 -16.47 -6.89
C THR A 225 21.65 -15.19 -6.50
N PRO A 226 20.40 -14.96 -6.94
CA PRO A 226 19.64 -13.78 -6.57
C PRO A 226 19.32 -13.78 -5.07
N THR A 227 19.50 -12.63 -4.43
CA THR A 227 19.02 -12.41 -3.06
C THR A 227 17.52 -12.13 -3.07
N GLN A 228 16.85 -12.24 -1.92
CA GLN A 228 15.44 -11.85 -1.77
C GLN A 228 15.18 -10.42 -2.25
N ARG A 229 16.11 -9.49 -1.98
CA ARG A 229 16.02 -8.11 -2.45
C ARG A 229 16.14 -8.01 -3.97
N ASP A 230 16.98 -8.82 -4.61
CA ASP A 230 17.07 -8.84 -6.08
C ASP A 230 15.76 -9.32 -6.70
N TYR A 231 15.14 -10.36 -6.13
CA TYR A 231 13.83 -10.85 -6.53
C TYR A 231 12.77 -9.76 -6.47
N GLU A 232 12.60 -9.12 -5.32
CA GLU A 232 11.58 -8.10 -5.09
C GLU A 232 11.72 -6.93 -6.06
N ILE A 233 12.96 -6.49 -6.31
CA ILE A 233 13.22 -5.38 -7.22
C ILE A 233 12.96 -5.78 -8.68
N ILE A 234 13.40 -6.98 -9.11
CA ILE A 234 13.17 -7.47 -10.48
C ILE A 234 11.69 -7.69 -10.73
N ASP A 235 10.98 -8.28 -9.78
CA ASP A 235 9.52 -8.48 -9.84
C ASP A 235 8.78 -7.13 -9.92
N LEU A 236 9.20 -6.13 -9.14
CA LEU A 236 8.63 -4.79 -9.22
C LEU A 236 8.85 -4.16 -10.61
N TYR A 237 10.08 -4.27 -11.14
CA TYR A 237 10.39 -3.78 -12.48
C TYR A 237 9.58 -4.55 -13.55
N TRP A 238 9.40 -5.87 -13.38
CA TRP A 238 8.64 -6.70 -14.30
C TRP A 238 7.16 -6.32 -14.35
N LYS A 239 6.53 -6.07 -13.19
CA LYS A 239 5.16 -5.52 -13.12
C LYS A 239 5.06 -4.18 -13.85
N LYS A 240 6.05 -3.32 -13.70
CA LYS A 240 6.12 -2.08 -14.49
C LYS A 240 6.24 -2.36 -15.99
N ILE A 241 7.12 -3.26 -16.43
CA ILE A 241 7.26 -3.64 -17.85
C ILE A 241 5.92 -4.10 -18.42
N LYS A 242 5.18 -4.95 -17.69
CA LYS A 242 3.83 -5.39 -18.08
C LYS A 242 2.89 -4.20 -18.26
N ALA A 243 2.85 -3.26 -17.31
CA ALA A 243 2.05 -2.04 -17.41
C ALA A 243 2.47 -1.17 -18.62
N VAL A 244 3.78 -0.99 -18.82
CA VAL A 244 4.34 -0.20 -19.94
C VAL A 244 4.01 -0.82 -21.30
N SER A 245 3.97 -2.16 -21.40
CA SER A 245 3.64 -2.86 -22.64
C SER A 245 2.26 -2.49 -23.20
N ILE A 246 1.32 -2.10 -22.32
CA ILE A 246 -0.04 -1.71 -22.68
C ILE A 246 -0.10 -0.22 -23.08
N ILE A 247 0.69 0.64 -22.43
CA ILE A 247 0.57 2.09 -22.58
C ILE A 247 1.57 2.72 -23.57
N ASP A 248 2.76 2.12 -23.74
CA ASP A 248 3.84 2.67 -24.56
C ASP A 248 4.75 1.54 -25.10
N PRO A 249 4.47 1.00 -26.30
CA PRO A 249 5.25 -0.09 -26.89
C PRO A 249 6.72 0.25 -27.15
N LYS A 250 7.04 1.52 -27.44
CA LYS A 250 8.43 1.95 -27.68
C LYS A 250 9.22 1.94 -26.38
N ARG A 251 8.65 2.51 -25.32
CA ARG A 251 9.24 2.49 -23.98
C ARG A 251 9.37 1.07 -23.44
N PHE A 252 8.36 0.23 -23.68
CA PHE A 252 8.40 -1.19 -23.33
C PHE A 252 9.63 -1.89 -23.91
N PHE A 253 9.86 -1.76 -25.22
CA PHE A 253 11.03 -2.39 -25.88
C PHE A 253 12.35 -1.96 -25.24
N LEU A 254 12.52 -0.66 -24.98
CA LEU A 254 13.73 -0.11 -24.38
C LEU A 254 13.93 -0.59 -22.94
N GLU A 255 12.89 -0.53 -22.12
CA GLU A 255 12.96 -0.93 -20.71
C GLU A 255 13.11 -2.44 -20.53
N TYR A 256 12.56 -3.24 -21.45
CA TYR A 256 12.76 -4.68 -21.46
C TYR A 256 14.22 -5.02 -21.74
N LEU A 257 14.87 -4.39 -22.71
CA LEU A 257 16.32 -4.60 -22.88
C LEU A 257 17.13 -4.12 -21.68
N TYR A 258 16.66 -3.11 -20.96
CA TYR A 258 17.36 -2.62 -19.77
C TYR A 258 17.34 -3.62 -18.59
N ILE A 259 16.22 -4.31 -18.35
CA ILE A 259 16.12 -5.30 -17.27
C ILE A 259 17.06 -6.51 -17.51
N PHE A 260 17.33 -6.86 -18.78
CA PHE A 260 18.25 -7.94 -19.13
C PHE A 260 19.60 -7.82 -18.48
N LYS A 261 20.16 -6.60 -18.44
CA LYS A 261 21.50 -6.37 -17.90
C LYS A 261 21.66 -6.95 -16.49
N ARG A 262 20.59 -6.94 -15.69
CA ARG A 262 20.60 -7.49 -14.32
C ARG A 262 20.20 -8.96 -14.28
N VAL A 263 19.22 -9.37 -15.08
CA VAL A 263 18.76 -10.77 -15.13
C VAL A 263 19.89 -11.72 -15.56
N ILE A 264 20.69 -11.35 -16.56
CA ILE A 264 21.76 -12.21 -17.08
C ILE A 264 22.95 -12.40 -16.13
N ASP A 265 22.99 -11.67 -15.02
CA ASP A 265 24.02 -11.89 -13.99
C ASP A 265 23.68 -13.10 -13.11
N PHE A 266 22.41 -13.49 -13.03
CA PHE A 266 21.91 -14.52 -12.12
C PHE A 266 21.78 -15.89 -12.78
N ASN A 267 22.01 -16.96 -12.02
CA ASN A 267 21.76 -18.32 -12.47
C ASN A 267 20.26 -18.53 -12.69
N LEU A 268 19.84 -18.76 -13.93
CA LEU A 268 18.43 -18.89 -14.30
C LEU A 268 17.80 -20.19 -13.75
N LYS A 269 18.58 -21.20 -13.37
CA LYS A 269 18.05 -22.44 -12.77
C LYS A 269 17.40 -22.18 -11.41
N ASP A 270 17.98 -21.26 -10.66
CA ASP A 270 17.54 -20.89 -9.32
C ASP A 270 16.71 -19.59 -9.36
N PHE A 271 16.29 -19.14 -10.55
CA PHE A 271 15.60 -17.87 -10.78
C PHE A 271 14.54 -17.94 -11.89
N GLU A 272 13.37 -18.49 -11.55
CA GLU A 272 12.26 -18.70 -12.49
C GLU A 272 11.82 -17.41 -13.20
N LEU A 273 11.58 -16.33 -12.46
CA LEU A 273 11.24 -15.03 -13.06
C LEU A 273 12.32 -14.52 -14.03
N GLY A 274 13.60 -14.75 -13.71
CA GLY A 274 14.69 -14.40 -14.62
C GLY A 274 14.65 -15.22 -15.90
N LEU A 275 14.33 -16.51 -15.80
CA LEU A 275 14.16 -17.39 -16.95
C LEU A 275 13.00 -16.95 -17.83
N GLU A 276 11.86 -16.56 -17.25
CA GLU A 276 10.71 -16.00 -17.98
C GLU A 276 11.10 -14.74 -18.75
N ILE A 277 11.76 -13.79 -18.07
CA ILE A 277 12.21 -12.54 -18.70
C ILE A 277 13.20 -12.85 -19.84
N PHE A 278 14.13 -13.77 -19.60
CA PHE A 278 15.16 -14.14 -20.56
C PHE A 278 14.58 -14.75 -21.82
N THR A 279 13.77 -15.80 -21.67
CA THR A 279 13.11 -16.49 -22.79
C THR A 279 12.13 -15.59 -23.52
N GLY A 280 11.43 -14.69 -22.82
CA GLY A 280 10.54 -13.70 -23.41
C GLY A 280 11.23 -12.73 -24.39
N ALA A 281 12.56 -12.53 -24.32
CA ALA A 281 13.24 -11.78 -25.38
C ALA A 281 13.17 -12.46 -26.74
N SER A 282 13.08 -13.79 -26.78
CA SER A 282 12.95 -14.48 -28.06
C SER A 282 11.75 -13.93 -28.83
N ALA A 283 10.61 -13.81 -28.14
CA ALA A 283 9.39 -13.21 -28.67
C ALA A 283 9.60 -11.74 -29.08
N LEU A 284 10.32 -10.95 -28.28
CA LEU A 284 10.62 -9.57 -28.65
C LEU A 284 11.37 -9.46 -29.96
N PHE A 285 12.43 -10.26 -30.17
CA PHE A 285 13.23 -10.19 -31.39
C PHE A 285 12.52 -10.74 -32.62
N SER A 286 11.68 -11.75 -32.47
CA SER A 286 10.87 -12.30 -33.57
C SER A 286 9.72 -11.37 -33.95
N PHE A 287 8.91 -10.91 -32.98
CA PHE A 287 7.73 -10.09 -33.25
C PHE A 287 8.06 -8.66 -33.68
N SER A 288 9.16 -8.09 -33.18
CA SER A 288 9.62 -6.78 -33.66
C SER A 288 10.29 -6.84 -35.04
N GLY A 289 10.60 -8.04 -35.55
CA GLY A 289 11.36 -8.22 -36.79
C GLY A 289 12.84 -7.84 -36.68
N VAL A 290 13.34 -7.50 -35.48
CA VAL A 290 14.72 -7.06 -35.28
C VAL A 290 15.73 -8.17 -35.61
N SER A 291 15.49 -9.42 -35.16
CA SER A 291 16.37 -10.55 -35.52
C SER A 291 15.80 -11.93 -35.16
N PHE A 292 15.33 -12.67 -36.18
CA PHE A 292 14.95 -14.09 -36.01
C PHE A 292 16.14 -14.99 -35.60
N ARG A 293 17.38 -14.63 -35.96
CA ARG A 293 18.57 -15.38 -35.56
C ARG A 293 18.83 -15.26 -34.05
N LEU A 294 18.68 -14.06 -33.49
CA LEU A 294 18.82 -13.87 -32.04
C LEU A 294 17.66 -14.53 -31.30
N SER A 295 16.44 -14.41 -31.79
CA SER A 295 15.27 -15.10 -31.24
C SER A 295 15.48 -16.61 -31.11
N ARG A 296 15.96 -17.29 -32.16
CA ARG A 296 16.24 -18.73 -32.10
C ARG A 296 17.40 -19.14 -31.19
N LYS A 297 18.27 -18.20 -30.82
CA LYS A 297 19.45 -18.47 -30.01
C LYS A 297 19.19 -18.31 -28.51
N ILE A 298 18.23 -17.46 -28.16
CA ILE A 298 17.64 -17.35 -26.82
C ILE A 298 16.85 -18.62 -26.54
#